data_AF-A0A3N7E8C1-F1
#
_entry.id   AF-A0A3N7E8C1-F1
#
_cell.length_a   1.000
_cell.length_b   1.000
_cell.length_c   1.000
_cell.angle_alpha   90.00
_cell.angle_beta   90.00
_cell.angle_gamma   90.00
#
_symmetry.space_group_name_H-M   'P 1'
#
loop_
_entity.id
_entity.type
_entity.pdbx_description
1 polymer ?
#
loop_
_entity_poly.entity_id
_entity_poly.type
_entity_poly.pdbx_seq_one_letter_code
_entity_poly.pdbx_strand_id
1 'polypeptide(L)'
;MMVQGTNLVRFFLSLIPPVRKLVSREPSPFLAYHLGDIIYSYCFTQRLYNGDWQSDAIGSETAVLSVSSVLGQAGQPETVLEALSYCLERTCSPEYRHMGRLQFGLGLVDDVIHVMSPGGHALICLLSDLQKMVQAGEKELKAEETRKAESEIRSKLKLAERKVYFIMCWVHEQPGEAWSSLAAIVRAEKSSGMDYRGGKNLPAAKK
;
A
#
# COMPACT_ATOMS: atom_id res chain seq x y z
N MET A 1 -27.35 13.14 -18.02
CA MET A 1 -27.10 13.86 -16.76
C MET A 1 -25.78 13.39 -16.11
N MET A 2 -24.61 13.57 -16.75
CA MET A 2 -23.30 13.13 -16.22
C MET A 2 -22.32 14.27 -15.91
N VAL A 3 -22.77 15.53 -15.93
CA VAL A 3 -21.89 16.71 -15.83
C VAL A 3 -21.72 17.21 -14.38
N GLN A 4 -22.58 16.80 -13.44
CA GLN A 4 -22.48 17.26 -12.04
C GLN A 4 -21.45 16.46 -11.21
N GLY A 5 -21.25 15.17 -11.49
CA GLY A 5 -20.31 14.32 -10.74
C GLY A 5 -18.83 14.65 -10.98
N THR A 6 -18.47 15.02 -12.22
CA THR A 6 -17.08 15.38 -12.58
C THR A 6 -16.62 16.69 -11.94
N ASN A 7 -17.53 17.64 -11.72
CA ASN A 7 -17.22 18.90 -11.04
C ASN A 7 -16.98 18.71 -9.54
N LEU A 8 -17.71 17.79 -8.89
CA LEU A 8 -17.53 17.51 -7.47
C LEU A 8 -16.20 16.80 -7.18
N VAL A 9 -15.83 15.80 -8.01
CA VAL A 9 -14.54 15.12 -7.89
C VAL A 9 -13.39 16.11 -8.10
N ARG A 10 -13.47 16.97 -9.14
CA ARG A 10 -12.47 18.03 -9.37
C ARG A 10 -12.37 19.02 -8.21
N PHE A 11 -13.51 19.36 -7.59
CA PHE A 11 -13.52 20.22 -6.41
C PHE A 11 -12.79 19.56 -5.24
N PHE A 12 -13.07 18.30 -4.92
CA PHE A 12 -12.37 17.59 -3.84
C PHE A 12 -10.86 17.45 -4.10
N LEU A 13 -10.46 17.20 -5.35
CA LEU A 13 -9.04 17.17 -5.73
C LEU A 13 -8.37 18.53 -5.57
N SER A 14 -9.07 19.63 -5.85
CA SER A 14 -8.54 20.99 -5.64
C SER A 14 -8.24 21.33 -4.17
N LEU A 15 -8.80 20.56 -3.22
CA LEU A 15 -8.51 20.70 -1.80
C LEU A 15 -7.20 20.00 -1.38
N ILE A 16 -6.65 19.12 -2.23
CA ILE A 16 -5.37 18.46 -1.96
C ILE A 16 -4.26 19.49 -2.13
N PRO A 17 -3.52 19.84 -1.05
CA PRO A 17 -2.50 20.85 -1.14
C PRO A 17 -1.30 20.35 -1.95
N PRO A 18 -0.54 21.26 -2.58
CA PRO A 18 0.68 20.88 -3.24
C PRO A 18 1.76 20.41 -2.25
N VAL A 19 2.61 19.49 -2.66
CA VAL A 19 3.61 18.84 -1.78
C VAL A 19 4.59 19.86 -1.17
N ARG A 20 4.93 20.92 -1.90
CA ARG A 20 5.78 22.02 -1.41
C ARG A 20 5.24 22.75 -0.17
N LYS A 21 3.94 22.61 0.15
CA LYS A 21 3.36 23.14 1.40
C LYS A 21 3.57 22.21 2.59
N LEU A 22 3.92 20.95 2.34
CA LEU A 22 4.14 19.93 3.36
C LEU A 22 5.62 19.77 3.71
N VAL A 23 6.50 19.94 2.72
CA VAL A 23 7.95 19.78 2.88
C VAL A 23 8.71 20.90 2.18
N SER A 24 9.84 21.30 2.76
CA SER A 24 10.75 22.31 2.21
C SER A 24 11.84 21.71 1.32
N ARG A 25 12.07 20.39 1.40
CA ARG A 25 13.05 19.66 0.61
C ARG A 25 12.35 18.95 -0.54
N GLU A 26 13.12 18.68 -1.59
CA GLU A 26 12.64 17.89 -2.71
C GLU A 26 12.19 16.49 -2.23
N PRO A 27 11.02 16.01 -2.69
CA PRO A 27 10.58 14.66 -2.39
C PRO A 27 11.57 13.59 -2.90
N SER A 28 11.60 12.44 -2.24
CA SER A 28 12.44 11.31 -2.70
C SER A 28 12.11 10.92 -4.14
N PRO A 29 13.10 10.59 -4.99
CA PRO A 29 12.83 10.07 -6.33
C PRO A 29 12.16 8.69 -6.32
N PHE A 30 12.16 7.99 -5.17
CA PHE A 30 11.67 6.62 -5.01
C PHE A 30 10.22 6.51 -4.53
N LEU A 31 9.49 7.62 -4.45
CA LEU A 31 8.11 7.63 -3.94
C LEU A 31 7.14 6.74 -4.73
N ALA A 32 7.40 6.50 -6.01
CA ALA A 32 6.64 5.54 -6.82
C ALA A 32 6.74 4.10 -6.26
N TYR A 33 7.91 3.70 -5.76
CA TYR A 33 8.12 2.36 -5.20
C TYR A 33 7.54 2.26 -3.80
N HIS A 34 7.63 3.34 -3.02
CA HIS A 34 6.96 3.44 -1.73
C HIS A 34 5.43 3.28 -1.89
N LEU A 35 4.85 3.87 -2.94
CA LEU A 35 3.45 3.73 -3.25
C LEU A 35 3.09 2.26 -3.56
N GLY A 36 3.96 1.50 -4.24
CA GLY A 36 3.76 0.06 -4.49
C GLY A 36 3.62 -0.76 -3.20
N ASP A 37 4.53 -0.54 -2.24
CA ASP A 37 4.48 -1.16 -0.90
C ASP A 37 3.18 -0.80 -0.13
N ILE A 38 2.79 0.48 -0.17
CA ILE A 38 1.57 0.97 0.48
C ILE A 38 0.30 0.34 -0.14
N ILE A 39 0.19 0.32 -1.48
CA ILE A 39 -0.96 -0.27 -2.16
C ILE A 39 -1.03 -1.77 -1.87
N TYR A 40 0.09 -2.48 -1.94
CA TYR A 40 0.12 -3.90 -1.62
C TYR A 40 -0.42 -4.16 -0.21
N SER A 41 0.06 -3.38 0.76
CA SER A 41 -0.29 -3.55 2.18
C SER A 41 -1.76 -3.21 2.44
N TYR A 42 -2.30 -2.19 1.75
CA TYR A 42 -3.73 -1.92 1.76
C TYR A 42 -4.55 -3.08 1.15
N CYS A 43 -4.19 -3.57 -0.04
CA CYS A 43 -4.89 -4.68 -0.69
C CYS A 43 -4.85 -5.95 0.18
N PHE A 44 -3.72 -6.21 0.84
CA PHE A 44 -3.58 -7.29 1.80
C PHE A 44 -4.62 -7.18 2.91
N THR A 45 -4.70 -6.02 3.57
CA THR A 45 -5.65 -5.78 4.66
C THR A 45 -7.10 -5.86 4.16
N GLN A 46 -7.40 -5.31 2.99
CA GLN A 46 -8.74 -5.41 2.40
C GLN A 46 -9.16 -6.87 2.18
N ARG A 47 -8.26 -7.72 1.66
CA ARG A 47 -8.55 -9.16 1.51
C ARG A 47 -8.65 -9.88 2.85
N LEU A 48 -7.81 -9.54 3.83
CA LEU A 48 -7.83 -10.16 5.17
C LEU A 48 -9.17 -9.90 5.89
N TYR A 49 -9.71 -8.70 5.73
CA TYR A 49 -10.95 -8.26 6.38
C TYR A 49 -12.19 -8.33 5.47
N ASN A 50 -12.07 -8.92 4.28
CA ASN A 50 -13.15 -8.98 3.28
C ASN A 50 -13.79 -7.60 2.97
N GLY A 51 -12.99 -6.54 3.02
CA GLY A 51 -13.43 -5.16 2.82
C GLY A 51 -13.96 -4.45 4.08
N ASP A 52 -14.21 -5.17 5.17
CA ASP A 52 -14.76 -4.61 6.42
C ASP A 52 -13.66 -4.40 7.47
N TRP A 53 -12.70 -3.52 7.16
CA TRP A 53 -11.61 -3.19 8.09
C TRP A 53 -12.12 -2.50 9.37
N GLN A 54 -13.32 -1.91 9.33
CA GLN A 54 -13.91 -1.17 10.45
C GLN A 54 -14.35 -2.08 11.59
N SER A 55 -14.62 -3.36 11.30
CA SER A 55 -14.96 -4.38 12.31
C SER A 55 -13.87 -4.58 13.37
N ASP A 56 -12.61 -4.24 13.04
CA ASP A 56 -11.45 -4.31 13.91
C ASP A 56 -10.39 -3.30 13.40
N ALA A 57 -10.51 -2.05 13.83
CA ALA A 57 -9.69 -0.97 13.31
C ALA A 57 -8.23 -1.08 13.76
N ILE A 58 -7.99 -1.54 15.00
CA ILE A 58 -6.63 -1.77 15.51
C ILE A 58 -5.97 -2.95 14.77
N GLY A 59 -6.67 -4.07 14.58
CA GLY A 59 -6.10 -5.22 13.88
C GLY A 59 -5.86 -4.95 12.41
N SER A 60 -6.77 -4.24 11.73
CA SER A 60 -6.59 -3.88 10.31
C SER A 60 -5.40 -2.93 10.11
N GLU A 61 -5.19 -1.98 11.01
CA GLU A 61 -4.00 -1.14 11.00
C GLU A 61 -2.72 -1.92 11.32
N THR A 62 -2.77 -2.80 12.32
CA THR A 62 -1.66 -3.71 12.65
C THR A 62 -1.26 -4.56 11.44
N ALA A 63 -2.24 -5.03 10.65
CA ALA A 63 -2.02 -5.77 9.41
C ALA A 63 -1.33 -4.90 8.33
N VAL A 64 -1.72 -3.64 8.16
CA VAL A 64 -1.03 -2.72 7.24
C VAL A 64 0.43 -2.52 7.67
N LEU A 65 0.67 -2.19 8.94
CA LEU A 65 2.01 -1.95 9.47
C LEU A 65 2.89 -3.19 9.45
N SER A 66 2.32 -4.39 9.60
CA SER A 66 3.09 -5.64 9.62
C SER A 66 3.60 -6.03 8.24
N VAL A 67 2.91 -5.62 7.17
CA VAL A 67 3.24 -5.96 5.77
C VAL A 67 4.03 -4.86 5.07
N SER A 68 3.79 -3.59 5.42
CA SER A 68 4.44 -2.44 4.79
C SER A 68 5.83 -2.18 5.37
N SER A 69 6.87 -2.19 4.53
CA SER A 69 8.19 -1.70 4.90
C SER A 69 8.16 -0.19 5.15
N VAL A 70 7.41 0.55 4.32
CA VAL A 70 7.40 2.01 4.31
C VAL A 70 6.67 2.59 5.52
N LEU A 71 5.53 2.00 5.89
CA LEU A 71 4.70 2.46 7.00
C LEU A 71 5.11 1.81 8.32
N GLY A 72 5.46 0.53 8.31
CA GLY A 72 5.77 -0.23 9.53
C GLY A 72 7.20 -0.11 10.03
N GLN A 73 8.17 -0.04 9.11
CA GLN A 73 9.61 -0.07 9.42
C GLN A 73 10.36 1.18 8.94
N ALA A 74 9.66 2.19 8.42
CA ALA A 74 10.25 3.38 7.81
C ALA A 74 11.25 3.07 6.66
N GLY A 75 11.08 1.93 5.99
CA GLY A 75 11.87 1.51 4.83
C GLY A 75 11.79 2.54 3.70
N GLN A 76 12.85 2.57 2.89
CA GLN A 76 12.97 3.43 1.71
C GLN A 76 13.31 2.57 0.48
N PRO A 77 12.40 1.69 0.02
CA PRO A 77 12.70 0.82 -1.11
C PRO A 77 13.02 1.66 -2.35
N GLU A 78 14.12 1.33 -3.01
CA GLU A 78 14.65 2.07 -4.16
C GLU A 78 14.27 1.41 -5.49
N THR A 79 13.60 0.26 -5.43
CA THR A 79 13.07 -0.48 -6.59
C THR A 79 11.69 -1.08 -6.31
N VAL A 80 10.95 -1.39 -7.38
CA VAL A 80 9.70 -2.16 -7.29
C VAL A 80 9.95 -3.55 -6.69
N LEU A 81 11.06 -4.19 -7.08
CA LEU A 81 11.42 -5.51 -6.58
C LEU A 81 11.63 -5.51 -5.06
N GLU A 82 12.37 -4.54 -4.52
CA GLU A 82 12.57 -4.42 -3.06
C GLU A 82 11.24 -4.23 -2.33
N ALA A 83 10.42 -3.29 -2.79
CA ALA A 83 9.12 -3.00 -2.19
C ALA A 83 8.22 -4.24 -2.15
N LEU A 84 8.05 -4.92 -3.29
CA LEU A 84 7.16 -6.07 -3.39
C LEU A 84 7.74 -7.31 -2.73
N SER A 85 9.06 -7.52 -2.76
CA SER A 85 9.69 -8.67 -2.11
C SER A 85 9.50 -8.61 -0.61
N TYR A 86 9.68 -7.44 0.00
CA TYR A 86 9.42 -7.25 1.42
C TYR A 86 7.96 -7.60 1.76
N CYS A 87 7.00 -6.98 1.08
CA CYS A 87 5.58 -7.24 1.34
C CYS A 87 5.20 -8.72 1.13
N LEU A 88 5.76 -9.36 0.09
CA LEU A 88 5.51 -10.76 -0.23
C LEU A 88 6.08 -11.69 0.85
N GLU A 89 7.28 -11.41 1.34
CA GLU A 89 7.89 -12.13 2.46
C GLU A 89 7.03 -12.02 3.73
N ARG A 90 6.56 -10.81 4.05
CA ARG A 90 5.65 -10.58 5.18
C ARG A 90 4.32 -11.33 5.01
N THR A 91 3.76 -11.33 3.81
CA THR A 91 2.50 -12.06 3.53
C THR A 91 2.68 -13.58 3.58
N CYS A 92 3.89 -14.08 3.28
CA CYS A 92 4.20 -15.50 3.29
C CYS A 92 4.70 -16.00 4.66
N SER A 93 4.79 -15.12 5.65
CA SER A 93 5.28 -15.43 6.98
C SER A 93 4.34 -16.40 7.72
N PRO A 94 4.80 -17.05 8.81
CA PRO A 94 3.97 -17.97 9.59
C PRO A 94 2.64 -17.36 10.06
N GLU A 95 2.62 -16.06 10.36
CA GLU A 95 1.45 -15.30 10.82
C GLU A 95 0.28 -15.38 9.82
N TYR A 96 0.57 -15.32 8.51
CA TYR A 96 -0.44 -15.30 7.45
C TYR A 96 -0.47 -16.58 6.61
N ARG A 97 0.12 -17.67 7.12
CA ARG A 97 0.20 -18.97 6.43
C ARG A 97 -1.17 -19.50 5.97
N HIS A 98 -2.23 -19.21 6.72
CA HIS A 98 -3.58 -19.67 6.47
C HIS A 98 -4.23 -18.99 5.23
N MET A 99 -3.69 -17.86 4.77
CA MET A 99 -4.24 -17.09 3.66
C MET A 99 -3.91 -17.63 2.26
N GLY A 100 -3.11 -18.70 2.16
CA GLY A 100 -2.72 -19.29 0.86
C GLY A 100 -1.28 -18.98 0.42
N ARG A 101 -0.46 -18.41 1.33
CA ARG A 101 0.98 -18.21 1.16
C ARG A 101 1.33 -17.46 -0.14
N LEU A 102 2.24 -18.01 -0.95
CA LEU A 102 2.77 -17.37 -2.16
C LEU A 102 1.69 -17.07 -3.21
N GLN A 103 0.71 -17.97 -3.42
CA GLN A 103 -0.34 -17.72 -4.43
C GLN A 103 -1.21 -16.53 -4.04
N PHE A 104 -1.52 -16.41 -2.75
CA PHE A 104 -2.22 -15.25 -2.22
C PHE A 104 -1.39 -13.97 -2.37
N GLY A 105 -0.10 -14.02 -2.01
CA GLY A 105 0.81 -12.88 -2.18
C GLY A 105 0.99 -12.44 -3.64
N LEU A 106 1.11 -13.37 -4.58
CA LEU A 106 1.19 -13.05 -6.01
C LEU A 106 -0.13 -12.47 -6.56
N GLY A 107 -1.27 -12.89 -6.00
CA GLY A 107 -2.57 -12.31 -6.29
C GLY A 107 -2.69 -10.86 -5.79
N LEU A 108 -2.04 -10.51 -4.68
CA LEU A 108 -1.98 -9.12 -4.21
C LEU A 108 -1.15 -8.24 -5.15
N VAL A 109 -0.10 -8.79 -5.79
CA VAL A 109 0.62 -8.06 -6.85
C VAL A 109 -0.30 -7.77 -8.05
N ASP A 110 -1.23 -8.67 -8.38
CA ASP A 110 -2.27 -8.35 -9.37
C ASP A 110 -3.15 -7.21 -8.89
N ASP A 111 -3.57 -7.19 -7.63
CA ASP A 111 -4.39 -6.10 -7.10
C ASP A 111 -3.67 -4.76 -7.19
N VAL A 112 -2.36 -4.71 -6.89
CA VAL A 112 -1.54 -3.50 -7.07
C VAL A 112 -1.64 -3.00 -8.51
N ILE A 113 -1.47 -3.90 -9.49
CA ILE A 113 -1.58 -3.57 -10.92
C ILE A 113 -2.99 -3.06 -11.26
N HIS A 114 -4.03 -3.72 -10.78
CA HIS A 114 -5.41 -3.35 -11.04
C HIS A 114 -5.78 -1.99 -10.43
N VAL A 115 -5.24 -1.67 -9.25
CA VAL A 115 -5.45 -0.38 -8.58
C VAL A 115 -4.71 0.76 -9.27
N MET A 116 -3.50 0.52 -9.79
CA MET A 116 -2.73 1.53 -10.52
C MET A 116 -3.30 1.83 -11.91
N SER A 117 -3.94 0.85 -12.55
CA SER A 117 -4.38 0.94 -13.95
C SER A 117 -5.40 2.06 -14.25
N PRO A 118 -6.42 2.32 -13.39
CA PRO A 118 -7.33 3.46 -13.56
C PRO A 118 -6.70 4.83 -13.33
N GLY A 119 -5.49 4.91 -12.76
CA GLY A 119 -4.73 6.14 -12.57
C GLY A 119 -4.97 6.87 -11.25
N GLY A 120 -4.53 8.13 -11.18
CA GLY A 120 -4.35 8.89 -9.93
C GLY A 120 -5.62 9.05 -9.09
N HIS A 121 -6.79 9.11 -9.70
CA HIS A 121 -8.06 9.22 -8.98
C HIS A 121 -8.35 7.99 -8.11
N ALA A 122 -8.10 6.78 -8.64
CA ALA A 122 -8.28 5.54 -7.88
C ALA A 122 -7.28 5.44 -6.73
N LEU A 123 -6.04 5.88 -6.98
CA LEU A 123 -4.99 5.95 -5.96
C LEU A 123 -5.35 6.93 -4.83
N ILE A 124 -5.90 8.10 -5.16
CA ILE A 124 -6.35 9.07 -4.16
C ILE A 124 -7.51 8.50 -3.33
N CYS A 125 -8.47 7.81 -3.96
CA CYS A 125 -9.55 7.14 -3.23
C CYS A 125 -9.01 6.09 -2.25
N LEU A 126 -8.09 5.24 -2.71
CA LEU A 126 -7.43 4.23 -1.87
C LEU A 126 -6.68 4.88 -0.70
N LEU A 127 -5.86 5.90 -0.97
CA LEU A 127 -5.06 6.57 0.05
C LEU A 127 -5.96 7.32 1.06
N SER A 128 -7.10 7.84 0.61
CA SER A 128 -8.11 8.42 1.50
C SER A 128 -8.76 7.36 2.39
N ASP A 129 -9.08 6.17 1.87
CA ASP A 129 -9.62 5.07 2.67
C ASP A 129 -8.59 4.55 3.68
N LEU A 130 -7.34 4.36 3.24
CA LEU A 130 -6.23 3.97 4.11
C LEU A 130 -6.00 5.02 5.21
N GLN A 131 -6.09 6.31 4.91
CA GLN A 131 -5.99 7.35 5.92
C GLN A 131 -7.10 7.22 6.98
N LYS A 132 -8.34 6.93 6.56
CA LYS A 132 -9.46 6.71 7.49
C LYS A 132 -9.25 5.46 8.35
N MET A 133 -8.69 4.40 7.78
CA MET A 133 -8.32 3.18 8.50
C MET A 133 -7.32 3.47 9.62
N VAL A 134 -6.23 4.18 9.30
CA VAL A 134 -5.22 4.61 10.29
C VAL A 134 -5.84 5.50 11.37
N GLN A 135 -6.68 6.47 10.99
CA GLN A 135 -7.37 7.35 11.93
C GLN A 135 -8.35 6.61 12.85
N ALA A 136 -8.97 5.53 12.38
CA ALA A 136 -9.87 4.72 13.19
C ALA A 136 -9.09 3.95 14.27
N GLY A 137 -7.98 3.30 13.90
CA GLY A 137 -7.08 2.64 14.86
C GLY A 137 -6.54 3.63 15.92
N GLU A 138 -6.20 4.85 15.52
CA GLU A 138 -5.80 5.91 16.47
C GLU A 138 -6.90 6.31 17.46
N LYS A 139 -8.17 6.32 17.02
CA LYS A 139 -9.30 6.69 17.87
C LYS A 139 -9.60 5.58 18.88
N GLU A 140 -9.54 4.33 18.45
CA GLU A 140 -9.75 3.17 19.30
C GLU A 140 -8.68 3.08 20.40
N LEU A 141 -7.40 3.26 20.05
CA LEU A 141 -6.29 3.33 21.03
C LEU A 141 -6.35 4.52 22.00
N LYS A 142 -7.16 5.55 21.74
CA LYS A 142 -7.38 6.65 22.70
C LYS A 142 -8.46 6.33 23.73
N ALA A 143 -9.33 5.38 23.42
CA ALA A 143 -10.41 4.95 24.32
C ALA A 143 -9.88 4.00 25.42
N GLU A 144 -8.75 3.33 25.20
CA GLU A 144 -8.11 2.44 26.17
C GLU A 144 -7.11 3.20 27.09
N GLU A 145 -7.10 2.88 28.40
CA GLU A 145 -6.22 3.51 29.39
C GLU A 145 -4.73 3.20 29.13
N THR A 146 -3.97 4.25 28.80
CA THR A 146 -2.65 4.16 28.14
C THR A 146 -1.57 3.36 28.90
N ARG A 147 -1.11 2.25 28.30
CA ARG A 147 0.16 1.55 28.64
C ARG A 147 1.32 2.04 27.75
N LYS A 148 2.58 1.84 28.19
CA LYS A 148 3.78 2.26 27.43
C LYS A 148 3.82 1.68 26.00
N ALA A 149 3.43 0.42 25.80
CA ALA A 149 3.40 -0.21 24.48
C ALA A 149 2.39 0.45 23.52
N GLU A 150 1.24 0.91 24.02
CA GLU A 150 0.22 1.62 23.22
C GLU A 150 0.73 3.00 22.76
N SER A 151 1.60 3.63 23.55
CA SER A 151 2.23 4.90 23.16
C SER A 151 3.15 4.76 21.94
N GLU A 152 3.86 3.63 21.81
CA GLU A 152 4.75 3.37 20.68
C GLU A 152 3.93 3.12 19.41
N ILE A 153 2.88 2.30 19.50
CA ILE A 153 1.96 2.03 18.40
C ILE A 153 1.29 3.33 17.93
N ARG A 154 0.80 4.14 18.86
CA ARG A 154 0.21 5.46 18.57
C ARG A 154 1.19 6.40 17.86
N SER A 155 2.49 6.32 18.14
CA SER A 155 3.50 7.13 17.45
C SER A 155 3.72 6.65 16.01
N LYS A 156 3.72 5.33 15.78
CA LYS A 156 3.80 4.73 14.43
C LYS A 156 2.59 5.07 13.59
N LEU A 157 1.40 4.97 14.17
CA LEU A 157 0.13 5.40 13.56
C LEU A 157 0.17 6.82 13.01
N LYS A 158 0.61 7.78 13.84
CA LYS A 158 0.71 9.19 13.41
C LYS A 158 1.71 9.37 12.28
N LEU A 159 2.81 8.62 12.29
CA LEU A 159 3.79 8.65 11.21
C LEU A 159 3.23 8.06 9.93
N ALA A 160 2.51 6.94 10.02
CA ALA A 160 1.83 6.31 8.90
C ALA A 160 0.76 7.23 8.31
N GLU A 161 -0.09 7.86 9.14
CA GLU A 161 -1.12 8.81 8.69
C GLU A 161 -0.49 9.97 7.89
N ARG A 162 0.57 10.58 8.43
CA ARG A 162 1.29 11.67 7.77
C ARG A 162 1.94 11.22 6.47
N LYS A 163 2.52 10.02 6.44
CA LYS A 163 3.15 9.44 5.24
C LYS A 163 2.11 9.17 4.16
N VAL A 164 0.97 8.56 4.51
CA VAL A 164 -0.15 8.31 3.59
C VAL A 164 -0.69 9.63 3.02
N TYR A 165 -0.91 10.63 3.88
CA TYR A 165 -1.36 11.95 3.43
C TYR A 165 -0.35 12.63 2.50
N PHE A 166 0.94 12.56 2.83
CA PHE A 166 2.01 13.07 1.97
C PHE A 166 2.03 12.38 0.61
N ILE A 167 1.94 11.05 0.57
CA ILE A 167 1.90 10.26 -0.67
C ILE A 167 0.65 10.62 -1.49
N MET A 168 -0.51 10.83 -0.86
CA MET A 168 -1.73 11.26 -1.54
C MET A 168 -1.55 12.62 -2.23
N CYS A 169 -0.93 13.59 -1.55
CA CYS A 169 -0.61 14.89 -2.13
C CYS A 169 0.39 14.76 -3.29
N TRP A 170 1.39 13.89 -3.15
CA TRP A 170 2.37 13.63 -4.19
C TRP A 170 1.76 12.97 -5.43
N VAL A 171 0.89 11.96 -5.25
CA VAL A 171 0.14 11.30 -6.32
C VAL A 171 -0.72 12.31 -7.10
N HIS A 172 -1.36 13.25 -6.41
CA HIS A 172 -2.18 14.28 -7.05
C HIS A 172 -1.39 15.20 -8.00
N GLU A 173 -0.08 15.37 -7.77
CA GLU A 173 0.79 16.20 -8.61
C GLU A 173 1.44 15.45 -9.78
N GLN A 174 1.35 14.12 -9.85
CA GLN A 174 1.99 13.36 -10.93
C GLN A 174 1.13 13.32 -12.20
N PRO A 175 1.77 13.18 -13.38
CA PRO A 175 1.05 12.97 -14.63
C PRO A 175 0.27 11.65 -14.63
N GLY A 176 -0.86 11.62 -15.34
CA GLY A 176 -1.78 10.47 -15.33
C GLY A 176 -1.14 9.16 -15.81
N GLU A 177 -0.25 9.25 -16.80
CA GLU A 177 0.50 8.13 -17.39
C GLU A 177 1.55 7.51 -16.45
N ALA A 178 1.94 8.19 -15.37
CA ALA A 178 2.90 7.68 -14.41
C ALA A 178 2.45 6.33 -13.82
N TRP A 179 1.15 6.19 -13.59
CA TRP A 179 0.56 5.02 -12.92
C TRP A 179 0.44 3.82 -13.84
N SER A 180 0.05 4.04 -15.10
CA SER A 180 0.06 2.98 -16.11
C SER A 180 1.49 2.48 -16.38
N SER A 181 2.47 3.40 -16.36
CA SER A 181 3.89 3.07 -16.50
C SER A 181 4.41 2.25 -15.32
N LEU A 182 4.11 2.67 -14.09
CA LEU A 182 4.47 1.92 -12.88
C LEU A 182 3.80 0.54 -12.85
N ALA A 183 2.52 0.45 -13.24
CA ALA A 183 1.82 -0.83 -13.35
C ALA A 183 2.47 -1.77 -14.37
N ALA A 184 3.03 -1.24 -15.46
CA ALA A 184 3.78 -2.02 -16.43
C ALA A 184 5.10 -2.57 -15.84
N ILE A 185 5.82 -1.75 -15.07
CA ILE A 185 7.03 -2.18 -14.35
C ILE A 185 6.70 -3.29 -13.34
N VAL A 186 5.66 -3.09 -12.50
CA VAL A 186 5.20 -4.10 -11.53
C VAL A 186 4.83 -5.41 -12.23
N ARG A 187 4.13 -5.34 -13.37
CA ARG A 187 3.79 -6.52 -14.16
C ARG A 187 5.03 -7.24 -14.70
N ALA A 188 6.01 -6.50 -15.21
CA ALA A 188 7.25 -7.07 -15.71
C ALA A 188 8.06 -7.78 -14.61
N GLU A 189 8.18 -7.16 -13.42
CA GLU A 189 8.86 -7.75 -12.25
C GLU A 189 8.15 -9.01 -11.76
N LYS A 190 6.81 -9.02 -11.78
CA LYS A 190 6.04 -10.22 -11.46
C LYS A 190 6.35 -11.35 -12.45
N SER A 191 6.35 -11.08 -13.75
CA SER A 191 6.62 -12.08 -14.78
C SER A 191 8.04 -12.64 -14.67
N SER A 192 9.05 -11.79 -14.51
CA SER A 192 10.45 -12.22 -14.37
C SER A 192 10.66 -13.11 -13.13
N GLY A 193 10.00 -12.79 -12.01
CA GLY A 193 10.01 -13.59 -10.79
C GLY A 193 9.33 -14.97 -10.94
N MET A 194 8.31 -15.06 -11.80
CA MET A 194 7.63 -16.33 -12.10
C MET A 194 8.47 -17.23 -13.03
N ASP A 195 9.11 -16.65 -14.04
CA ASP A 195 9.91 -17.39 -15.03
C ASP A 195 11.15 -18.04 -14.39
N TYR A 196 11.80 -17.36 -13.44
CA TYR A 196 12.93 -17.93 -12.69
C TYR A 196 12.54 -19.18 -11.87
N ARG A 197 11.26 -19.32 -11.51
CA ARG A 197 10.75 -20.45 -10.70
C ARG A 197 10.28 -21.62 -11.57
N GLY A 198 9.84 -21.38 -12.81
CA GLY A 198 9.50 -22.43 -13.78
C GLY A 198 10.72 -23.20 -14.30
N GLY A 199 11.90 -22.58 -14.32
CA GLY A 199 13.17 -23.19 -14.74
C GLY A 199 13.83 -24.16 -13.74
N LYS A 200 13.27 -24.32 -12.52
CA LYS A 200 13.82 -25.22 -11.48
C LYS A 200 13.19 -26.62 -11.44
N ASN A 201 12.51 -27.05 -12.50
CA ASN A 201 12.14 -28.47 -12.66
C ASN A 201 13.34 -29.25 -13.23
N LEU A 202 14.17 -29.80 -12.33
CA LEU A 202 15.23 -30.76 -12.70
C LEU A 202 14.62 -31.99 -13.40
N PRO A 203 15.31 -32.55 -14.42
CA PRO A 203 14.85 -33.74 -15.12
C PRO A 203 14.80 -34.93 -14.16
N ALA A 204 13.67 -35.65 -14.19
CA ALA A 204 13.53 -36.91 -13.48
C ALA A 204 14.67 -37.85 -13.86
N ALA A 205 15.46 -38.27 -12.86
CA ALA A 205 16.43 -39.33 -13.01
C ALA A 205 15.69 -40.60 -13.46
N LYS A 206 15.98 -41.05 -14.70
CA LYS A 206 15.52 -42.35 -15.19
C LYS A 206 16.22 -43.44 -14.38
N LYS A 207 15.43 -44.32 -13.75
CA LYS A 207 15.90 -45.63 -13.27
C LYS A 207 16.05 -46.58 -14.45
#